data_AF-W5VYE6-F1
#
_entry.id   AF-W5VYE6-F1
#
_cell.length_a   1.000
_cell.length_b   1.000
_cell.length_c   1.000
_cell.angle_alpha   90.00
_cell.angle_beta   90.00
_cell.angle_gamma   90.00
#
_symmetry.space_group_name_H-M   'P 1'
#
loop_
_entity.id
_entity.type
_entity.pdbx_description
1 polymer ?
#
loop_
_entity_poly.entity_id
_entity_poly.type
_entity_poly.pdbx_seq_one_letter_code
_entity_poly.pdbx_strand_id
1 'polypeptide(L)'
;MVEWRGEASARFPELRDYLERDSWSCHVFLFEVLQLAVDAHRAADEDLLNRSYGFAQWCFDQPGGFLSNAAVVSFYEHVFDAWELRHEVADRLSPAVTAKVRPLWEWRLPADRLAEVDRLLGVAGHPA
;
A
#
# COMPACT_ATOMS: atom_id res chain seq x y z
N MET A 1 -18.53 -6.57 11.20
CA MET A 1 -17.10 -6.57 10.88
C MET A 1 -16.99 -6.84 9.38
N VAL A 2 -16.29 -6.00 8.62
CA VAL A 2 -16.17 -6.19 7.17
C VAL A 2 -15.38 -7.48 6.90
N GLU A 3 -15.90 -8.33 6.02
CA GLU A 3 -15.30 -9.63 5.68
C GLU A 3 -14.20 -9.46 4.61
N TRP A 4 -13.04 -8.96 5.02
CA TRP A 4 -11.92 -8.71 4.10
C TRP A 4 -11.38 -9.97 3.43
N ARG A 5 -11.54 -11.15 4.04
CA ARG A 5 -11.09 -12.43 3.47
C ARG A 5 -11.85 -12.82 2.21
N GLY A 6 -13.16 -12.52 2.15
CA GLY A 6 -13.97 -12.77 0.96
C GLY A 6 -13.50 -11.91 -0.22
N GLU A 7 -13.28 -10.61 0.03
CA GLU A 7 -12.75 -9.68 -0.97
C GLU A 7 -11.35 -10.09 -1.45
N ALA A 8 -10.48 -10.48 -0.52
CA ALA A 8 -9.13 -10.95 -0.82
C ALA A 8 -9.15 -12.23 -1.67
N SER A 9 -10.01 -13.20 -1.34
CA SER A 9 -10.10 -14.48 -2.05
C SER A 9 -10.56 -14.32 -3.50
N ALA A 10 -11.41 -13.32 -3.76
CA ALA A 10 -11.86 -13.01 -5.11
C ALA A 10 -10.77 -12.36 -5.97
N ARG A 11 -9.86 -11.58 -5.36
CA ARG A 11 -8.85 -10.79 -6.06
C ARG A 11 -7.50 -11.49 -6.19
N PHE A 12 -7.11 -12.34 -5.25
CA PHE A 12 -5.77 -12.93 -5.18
C PHE A 12 -5.84 -14.46 -5.11
N PRO A 13 -6.18 -15.15 -6.22
CA PRO A 13 -6.12 -16.61 -6.27
C PRO A 13 -4.72 -17.16 -5.94
N GLU A 14 -3.65 -16.39 -6.24
CA GLU A 14 -2.26 -16.69 -5.92
C GLU A 14 -1.92 -16.68 -4.42
N LEU A 15 -2.74 -16.02 -3.60
CA LEU A 15 -2.57 -15.96 -2.13
C LEU A 15 -3.57 -16.85 -1.39
N ARG A 16 -4.21 -17.82 -2.05
CA ARG A 16 -5.22 -18.68 -1.42
C ARG A 16 -4.69 -19.39 -0.17
N ASP A 17 -3.47 -19.92 -0.22
CA ASP A 17 -2.83 -20.59 0.91
C ASP A 17 -2.65 -19.66 2.13
N TYR A 18 -2.57 -18.34 1.89
CA TYR A 18 -2.49 -17.33 2.93
C TYR A 18 -3.85 -17.08 3.60
N LEU A 19 -4.92 -17.20 2.84
CA LEU A 19 -6.28 -16.96 3.31
C LEU A 19 -6.87 -18.16 4.06
N GLU A 20 -6.45 -19.38 3.69
CA GLU A 20 -6.86 -20.62 4.35
C GLU A 20 -6.21 -20.81 5.74
N ARG A 21 -5.16 -20.04 6.04
CA ARG A 21 -4.52 -20.01 7.36
C ARG A 21 -5.21 -18.99 8.26
N ASP A 22 -6.20 -19.44 9.02
CA ASP A 22 -7.00 -18.61 9.95
C ASP A 22 -6.16 -17.77 10.93
N SER A 23 -4.93 -18.21 11.25
CA SER A 23 -4.00 -17.51 12.11
C SER A 23 -3.46 -16.19 11.53
N TRP A 24 -3.61 -15.94 10.23
CA TRP A 24 -3.03 -14.76 9.59
C TRP A 24 -3.95 -13.56 9.66
N SER A 25 -3.41 -12.45 10.16
CA SER A 25 -4.12 -11.19 10.28
C SER A 25 -4.19 -10.47 8.92
N CYS A 26 -5.11 -9.53 8.78
CA CYS A 26 -5.17 -8.67 7.59
C CYS A 26 -3.86 -7.90 7.33
N HIS A 27 -3.08 -7.63 8.38
CA HIS A 27 -1.79 -6.96 8.25
C HIS A 27 -0.78 -7.85 7.51
N VAL A 28 -0.69 -9.13 7.92
CA VAL A 28 0.16 -10.12 7.23
C VAL A 28 -0.25 -10.21 5.76
N PHE A 29 -1.55 -10.33 5.49
CA PHE A 29 -2.03 -10.40 4.11
C PHE A 29 -1.69 -9.15 3.29
N LEU A 30 -1.83 -7.95 3.85
CA LEU A 30 -1.48 -6.70 3.17
C LEU A 30 0.02 -6.58 2.87
N PHE A 31 0.90 -7.11 3.72
CA PHE A 31 2.34 -7.21 3.41
C PHE A 31 2.62 -8.11 2.22
N GLU A 32 1.90 -9.22 2.09
CA GLU A 32 2.03 -10.13 0.94
C GLU A 32 1.51 -9.48 -0.35
N VAL A 33 0.39 -8.76 -0.25
CA VAL A 33 -0.12 -7.94 -1.38
C VAL A 33 0.89 -6.85 -1.77
N LEU A 34 1.62 -6.27 -0.81
CA LEU A 34 2.71 -5.34 -1.11
C LEU A 34 3.86 -6.04 -1.85
N GLN A 35 4.28 -7.24 -1.43
CA GLN A 35 5.31 -7.99 -2.16
C GLN A 35 4.88 -8.30 -3.58
N LEU A 36 3.62 -8.70 -3.78
CA LEU A 36 3.05 -8.88 -5.12
C LEU A 36 3.07 -7.60 -5.94
N ALA A 37 2.74 -6.45 -5.35
CA ALA A 37 2.78 -5.17 -6.05
C ALA A 37 4.21 -4.80 -6.48
N VAL A 38 5.22 -5.06 -5.65
CA VAL A 38 6.64 -4.83 -5.98
C VAL A 38 7.08 -5.71 -7.14
N ASP A 39 6.74 -6.99 -7.11
CA ASP A 39 7.08 -7.91 -8.20
C ASP A 39 6.31 -7.58 -9.48
N ALA A 40 5.06 -7.16 -9.36
CA ALA A 40 4.24 -6.71 -10.49
C ALA A 40 4.81 -5.45 -11.14
N HIS A 41 5.30 -4.48 -10.37
CA HIS A 41 6.01 -3.31 -10.91
C HIS A 41 7.24 -3.72 -11.72
N ARG A 42 8.06 -4.64 -11.20
CA ARG A 42 9.26 -5.14 -11.88
C ARG A 42 8.94 -5.92 -13.16
N ALA A 43 7.80 -6.60 -13.18
CA ALA A 43 7.31 -7.35 -14.33
C ALA A 43 6.45 -6.52 -15.30
N ALA A 44 6.14 -5.25 -14.97
CA ALA A 44 5.13 -4.43 -15.63
C ALA A 44 3.75 -5.14 -15.75
N ASP A 45 3.37 -5.90 -14.72
CA ASP A 45 2.08 -6.59 -14.64
C ASP A 45 1.00 -5.63 -14.13
N GLU A 46 0.42 -4.90 -15.07
CA GLU A 46 -0.64 -3.92 -14.79
C GLU A 46 -1.89 -4.51 -14.16
N ASP A 47 -2.25 -5.77 -14.46
CA ASP A 47 -3.42 -6.41 -13.86
C ASP A 47 -3.20 -6.63 -12.36
N LEU A 48 -2.05 -7.21 -12.01
CA LEU A 48 -1.71 -7.47 -10.61
C LEU A 48 -1.50 -6.16 -9.82
N LEU A 49 -0.95 -5.13 -10.45
CA LEU A 49 -0.86 -3.80 -9.85
C LEU A 49 -2.24 -3.23 -9.54
N ASN A 50 -3.18 -3.29 -10.49
CA ASN A 50 -4.54 -2.78 -10.30
C ASN A 50 -5.27 -3.55 -9.19
N ARG A 51 -5.11 -4.87 -9.11
CA ARG A 51 -5.68 -5.69 -8.03
C ARG A 51 -5.07 -5.32 -6.67
N SER A 52 -3.75 -5.19 -6.60
CA SER A 52 -3.00 -4.90 -5.37
C SER A 52 -3.33 -3.53 -4.79
N TYR A 53 -3.14 -2.47 -5.58
CA TYR A 53 -3.46 -1.10 -5.15
C TYR A 53 -4.97 -0.92 -4.95
N GLY A 54 -5.79 -1.56 -5.77
CA GLY A 54 -7.25 -1.52 -5.63
C GLY A 54 -7.74 -2.19 -4.34
N PHE A 55 -7.08 -3.26 -3.88
CA PHE A 55 -7.41 -3.89 -2.61
C PHE A 55 -6.94 -3.05 -1.42
N ALA A 56 -5.72 -2.51 -1.48
CA ALA A 56 -5.21 -1.60 -0.47
C ALA A 56 -6.10 -0.35 -0.32
N GLN A 57 -6.54 0.23 -1.44
CA GLN A 57 -7.46 1.37 -1.47
C GLN A 57 -8.84 1.00 -0.92
N TRP A 58 -9.38 -0.15 -1.31
CA TRP A 58 -10.65 -0.64 -0.75
C TRP A 58 -10.57 -0.80 0.77
N CYS A 59 -9.47 -1.35 1.30
CA CYS A 59 -9.22 -1.45 2.75
C CYS A 59 -9.12 -0.07 3.40
N PHE A 60 -8.42 0.87 2.77
CA PHE A 60 -8.27 2.26 3.21
C PHE A 60 -9.62 2.96 3.38
N ASP A 61 -10.56 2.72 2.47
CA ASP A 61 -11.89 3.34 2.45
C ASP A 61 -12.89 2.68 3.43
N GLN A 62 -12.53 1.59 4.10
CA GLN A 62 -13.46 0.90 5.00
C GLN A 62 -13.76 1.71 6.28
N PRO A 63 -15.03 1.73 6.72
CA PRO A 63 -15.41 2.40 7.95
C PRO A 63 -14.87 1.66 9.20
N GLY A 64 -14.75 2.37 10.32
CA GLY A 64 -14.36 1.79 11.61
C GLY A 64 -12.85 1.63 11.83
N GLY A 65 -12.02 2.12 10.90
CA GLY A 65 -10.58 2.34 11.10
C GLY A 65 -9.71 1.08 11.10
N PHE A 66 -10.23 -0.10 11.42
CA PHE A 66 -9.43 -1.33 11.50
C PHE A 66 -8.72 -1.67 10.18
N LEU A 67 -9.46 -1.82 9.08
CA LEU A 67 -8.88 -2.12 7.77
C LEU A 67 -8.14 -0.92 7.18
N SER A 68 -8.63 0.29 7.45
CA SER A 68 -7.98 1.52 7.00
C SER A 68 -6.59 1.67 7.61
N ASN A 69 -6.47 1.50 8.93
CA ASN A 69 -5.19 1.51 9.63
C ASN A 69 -4.30 0.36 9.16
N ALA A 70 -4.84 -0.84 8.96
CA ALA A 70 -4.06 -1.98 8.46
C ALA A 70 -3.44 -1.69 7.08
N ALA A 71 -4.21 -1.11 6.14
CA ALA A 71 -3.72 -0.71 4.83
C ALA A 71 -2.64 0.37 4.92
N VAL A 72 -2.83 1.34 5.81
CA VAL A 72 -1.84 2.40 6.06
C VAL A 72 -0.51 1.81 6.54
N VAL A 73 -0.51 0.99 7.59
CA VAL A 73 0.75 0.53 8.23
C VAL A 73 1.37 -0.71 7.57
N SER A 74 0.60 -1.51 6.85
CA SER A 74 1.10 -2.79 6.29
C SER A 74 1.34 -2.73 4.78
N PHE A 75 0.75 -1.74 4.09
CA PHE A 75 0.94 -1.55 2.66
C PHE A 75 1.57 -0.17 2.40
N TYR A 76 0.82 0.92 2.62
CA TYR A 76 1.23 2.25 2.17
C TYR A 76 2.46 2.82 2.89
N GLU A 77 2.67 2.51 4.17
CA GLU A 77 3.88 2.88 4.90
C GLU A 77 5.16 2.35 4.23
N HIS A 78 5.04 1.22 3.52
CA HIS A 78 6.14 0.45 2.97
C HIS A 78 6.27 0.49 1.43
N VAL A 79 5.41 1.26 0.74
CA VAL A 79 5.42 1.31 -0.74
C VAL A 79 6.71 1.88 -1.33
N PHE A 80 7.50 2.62 -0.55
CA PHE A 80 8.79 3.19 -0.99
C PHE A 80 10.02 2.38 -0.53
N ASP A 81 9.83 1.18 0.03
CA ASP A 81 10.94 0.33 0.48
C ASP A 81 11.80 -0.13 -0.70
N ALA A 82 11.14 -0.48 -1.82
CA ALA A 82 11.77 -0.70 -3.12
C ALA A 82 11.99 0.65 -3.84
N TRP A 83 13.00 1.40 -3.38
CA TRP A 83 13.26 2.78 -3.82
C TRP A 83 13.47 2.94 -5.34
N GLU A 84 13.91 1.88 -6.01
CA GLU A 84 14.05 1.85 -7.46
C GLU A 84 12.72 2.09 -8.20
N LEU A 85 11.58 1.75 -7.59
CA LEU A 85 10.23 1.84 -8.15
C LEU A 85 9.48 3.13 -7.75
N ARG A 86 10.15 4.08 -7.10
CA ARG A 86 9.49 5.23 -6.46
C ARG A 86 8.65 6.09 -7.41
N HIS A 87 9.02 6.19 -8.69
CA HIS A 87 8.28 7.00 -9.66
C HIS A 87 6.96 6.32 -9.99
N GLU A 88 7.02 5.04 -10.33
CA GLU A 88 5.88 4.18 -10.65
C GLU A 88 4.94 4.01 -9.45
N VAL A 89 5.50 3.94 -8.24
CA VAL A 89 4.72 3.93 -7.00
C VAL A 89 4.00 5.25 -6.79
N ALA A 90 4.69 6.38 -6.93
CA ALA A 90 4.12 7.71 -6.67
C ALA A 90 2.90 7.99 -7.57
N ASP A 91 2.95 7.57 -8.84
CA ASP A 91 1.86 7.73 -9.82
C ASP A 91 0.57 7.00 -9.40
N ARG A 92 0.66 6.00 -8.53
CA ARG A 92 -0.48 5.20 -8.06
C ARG A 92 -1.08 5.69 -6.73
N LEU A 93 -0.48 6.67 -6.07
CA LEU A 93 -0.95 7.14 -4.76
C LEU A 93 -1.98 8.26 -4.89
N SER A 94 -3.11 8.08 -4.20
CA SER A 94 -4.12 9.13 -4.12
C SER A 94 -3.72 10.21 -3.10
N PRO A 95 -4.15 11.48 -3.29
CA PRO A 95 -3.87 12.54 -2.31
C PRO A 95 -4.34 12.23 -0.89
N ALA A 96 -5.46 11.51 -0.75
CA ALA A 96 -6.01 11.11 0.55
C ALA A 96 -5.09 10.09 1.26
N VAL A 97 -4.58 9.10 0.53
CA VAL A 97 -3.60 8.14 1.05
C VAL A 97 -2.30 8.86 1.42
N THR A 98 -1.79 9.71 0.53
CA THR A 98 -0.58 10.51 0.77
C THR A 98 -0.70 11.32 2.05
N ALA A 99 -1.78 12.09 2.23
CA ALA A 99 -1.98 12.90 3.43
C ALA A 99 -2.03 12.06 4.72
N LYS A 100 -2.58 10.84 4.65
CA LYS A 100 -2.72 9.95 5.81
C LYS A 100 -1.40 9.26 6.18
N VAL A 101 -0.61 8.87 5.18
CA VAL A 101 0.58 8.03 5.36
C VAL A 101 1.85 8.86 5.51
N ARG A 102 1.88 10.08 4.98
CA ARG A 102 3.06 10.97 5.00
C ARG A 102 3.73 11.11 6.38
N PRO A 103 3.02 11.27 7.51
CA PRO A 103 3.68 11.31 8.82
C PRO A 103 4.49 10.05 9.14
N LEU A 104 4.10 8.88 8.64
CA LEU A 104 4.87 7.63 8.81
C LEU A 104 6.14 7.66 7.96
N TRP A 105 6.05 8.17 6.74
CA TRP A 105 7.24 8.34 5.90
C TRP A 105 8.24 9.33 6.49
N GLU A 106 7.81 10.37 7.20
CA GLU A 106 8.70 11.28 7.94
C GLU A 106 9.57 10.56 8.97
N TRP A 107 9.01 9.53 9.63
CA TRP A 107 9.75 8.72 10.60
C TRP A 107 10.66 7.67 9.94
N ARG A 108 10.28 7.19 8.76
CA ARG A 108 10.92 6.02 8.13
C ARG A 108 11.97 6.38 7.07
N LEU A 109 11.75 7.46 6.33
CA LEU A 109 12.60 7.83 5.20
C LEU A 109 13.68 8.84 5.62
N PRO A 110 14.91 8.70 5.12
CA PRO A 110 15.89 9.77 5.12
C PRO A 110 15.33 11.06 4.50
N ALA A 111 15.80 12.22 4.97
CA ALA A 111 15.26 13.53 4.57
C ALA A 111 15.36 13.80 3.06
N ASP A 112 16.43 13.33 2.40
CA ASP A 112 16.60 13.44 0.95
C ASP A 112 15.57 12.62 0.18
N ARG A 113 15.25 11.40 0.64
CA ARG A 113 14.20 10.56 0.05
C ARG A 113 12.81 11.12 0.30
N LEU A 114 12.53 11.60 1.51
CA LEU A 114 11.25 12.24 1.80
C LEU A 114 11.02 13.48 0.91
N ALA A 115 12.04 14.31 0.73
CA ALA A 115 11.97 15.47 -0.16
C ALA A 115 11.77 15.07 -1.64
N GLU A 116 12.30 13.91 -2.08
CA GLU A 116 11.99 13.37 -3.40
C GLU A 116 10.55 12.87 -3.50
N VAL A 117 10.04 12.14 -2.51
CA VAL A 117 8.64 11.71 -2.45
C VAL A 117 7.70 12.92 -2.50
N ASP A 118 7.95 13.97 -1.71
CA ASP A 118 7.13 15.19 -1.71
C ASP A 118 7.10 15.85 -3.10
N ARG A 119 8.24 15.86 -3.82
CA ARG A 119 8.30 16.37 -5.20
C ARG A 119 7.49 15.51 -6.17
N LEU A 120 7.61 14.18 -6.08
CA LEU A 120 6.88 13.25 -6.95
C LEU A 120 5.36 13.36 -6.76
N LEU A 121 4.92 13.53 -5.52
CA LEU A 121 3.51 13.62 -5.17
C LEU A 121 2.93 15.04 -5.36
N GLY A 122 3.74 16.00 -5.85
CA GLY A 122 3.32 17.39 -6.01
C GLY A 122 2.94 18.07 -4.70
N VAL A 123 3.41 17.56 -3.57
CA VAL A 123 3.19 18.16 -2.25
C VAL A 123 4.14 19.35 -2.15
N ALA A 124 3.66 20.52 -2.54
CA ALA A 124 4.40 21.77 -2.36
C ALA A 124 4.80 21.89 -0.88
N GLY A 125 6.11 22.01 -0.62
CA GLY A 125 6.70 21.95 0.71
C GLY A 125 5.95 22.86 1.70
N HIS A 126 5.55 22.28 2.83
CA HIS A 126 5.19 23.08 3.99
C HIS A 126 6.42 23.94 4.35
N PRO A 127 6.30 25.27 4.42
CA PRO A 127 7.39 26.08 4.91
C PRO A 127 7.68 25.66 6.36
N ALA A 128 8.98 25.46 6.62
CA ALA A 128 9.54 25.11 7.92
C ALA A 128 9.15 26.10 9.03
#